data_AF-A0A7C2ZZ15-F1
#
_entry.id   AF-A0A7C2ZZ15-F1
#
_cell.length_a   1.000
_cell.length_b   1.000
_cell.length_c   1.000
_cell.angle_alpha   90.00
_cell.angle_beta   90.00
_cell.angle_gamma   90.00
#
_symmetry.space_group_name_H-M   'P 1'
#
loop_
_entity.id
_entity.type
_entity.pdbx_description
1 polymer ?
#
loop_
_entity_poly.entity_id
_entity_poly.type
_entity_poly.pdbx_seq_one_letter_code
_entity_poly.pdbx_strand_id
1 'polypeptide(L)' 'MDQNKRTLEFLKLFVRHQQEVYAYILTLVPNVHDADDLFQDGMTVMWRKFDQFQPGTNFAAWA' A
#
# COMPACT_ATOMS: atom_id res chain seq x y z
N MET A 1 -3.31 -22.50 4.08
CA MET A 1 -3.69 -21.67 5.24
C MET A 1 -2.84 -20.39 5.33
N ASP A 2 -1.59 -20.39 4.85
CA ASP A 2 -0.68 -19.24 4.99
C ASP A 2 -0.99 -18.06 4.06
N GLN A 3 -1.52 -18.31 2.86
CA GLN A 3 -1.94 -17.24 1.95
C GLN A 3 -3.01 -16.32 2.58
N ASN A 4 -3.96 -16.87 3.34
CA ASN A 4 -4.99 -16.08 4.02
C ASN A 4 -4.39 -15.21 5.12
N LYS A 5 -3.40 -15.71 5.86
CA LYS A 5 -2.71 -14.93 6.90
C LYS A 5 -1.95 -13.76 6.29
N ARG A 6 -1.20 -14.01 5.21
CA ARG A 6 -0.48 -12.97 4.45
C ARG A 6 -1.44 -11.89 3.93
N THR A 7 -2.58 -12.30 3.37
CA THR A 7 -3.61 -11.36 2.88
C THR A 7 -4.15 -10.49 4.02
N LEU A 8 -4.50 -11.09 5.15
CA LEU A 8 -5.01 -10.35 6.30
C LEU A 8 -3.97 -9.39 6.89
N GLU A 9 -2.71 -9.79 6.94
CA GLU A 9 -1.62 -8.95 7.44
C GLU A 9 -1.38 -7.74 6.53
N PHE A 10 -1.29 -7.96 5.21
CA PHE A 10 -1.20 -6.88 4.24
C PHE A 10 -2.39 -5.94 4.33
N LEU A 11 -3.63 -6.45 4.30
CA LEU A 11 -4.83 -5.61 4.37
C LEU A 11 -4.86 -4.78 5.65
N LYS A 12 -4.44 -5.36 6.79
CA LYS A 12 -4.38 -4.63 8.06
C LYS A 12 -3.38 -3.48 8.03
N LEU A 13 -2.20 -3.68 7.42
CA LEU A 13 -1.18 -2.64 7.28
C LEU A 13 -1.59 -1.59 6.24
N PHE A 14 -2.08 -2.03 5.09
CA PHE A 14 -2.53 -1.16 4.01
C PHE A 14 -3.69 -0.26 4.45
N VAL A 15 -4.74 -0.81 5.07
CA VAL A 15 -5.89 0.00 5.54
C VAL A 15 -5.47 1.04 6.57
N ARG A 16 -4.43 0.76 7.38
CA ARG A 16 -3.89 1.69 8.36
C ARG A 16 -3.13 2.86 7.71
N HIS A 17 -2.43 2.62 6.60
CA HIS A 17 -1.54 3.61 5.98
C HIS A 17 -2.04 4.15 4.63
N GLN A 18 -3.17 3.66 4.11
CA GLN A 18 -3.71 4.05 2.80
C GLN A 18 -3.91 5.55 2.64
N GLN A 19 -4.34 6.26 3.69
CA GLN A 19 -4.54 7.71 3.62
C GLN A 19 -3.21 8.46 3.53
N GLU A 20 -2.17 7.99 4.21
CA GLU A 20 -0.83 8.58 4.16
C GLU A 20 -0.21 8.39 2.78
N VAL A 21 -0.31 7.18 2.23
CA VAL A 21 0.18 6.85 0.88
C VAL A 21 -0.58 7.66 -0.18
N TYR A 22 -1.91 7.72 -0.09
CA TYR A 22 -2.72 8.47 -1.03
C TYR A 22 -2.46 9.99 -0.96
N ALA A 23 -2.31 10.55 0.25
CA ALA A 23 -1.94 11.94 0.43
C ALA A 23 -0.57 12.24 -0.19
N TYR A 24 0.41 11.34 -0.02
CA TYR A 24 1.72 11.47 -0.66
C TYR A 24 1.61 11.46 -2.19
N ILE A 25 0.83 10.54 -2.77
CA ILE A 25 0.55 10.51 -4.21
C ILE A 25 -0.04 11.84 -4.69
N LEU A 26 -1.03 12.40 -3.98
CA LEU A 26 -1.63 13.69 -4.34
C LEU A 26 -0.63 14.87 -4.31
N THR A 27 0.45 14.77 -3.53
CA THR A 27 1.53 15.79 -3.58
C THR A 27 2.36 15.71 -4.87
N LEU A 28 2.42 14.55 -5.51
CA LEU A 28 3.16 14.30 -6.75
C LEU A 28 2.27 14.43 -7.99
N VAL A 29 1.01 14.02 -7.87
CA VAL A 29 0.01 13.97 -8.93
C VAL A 29 -1.26 14.67 -8.43
N PRO A 30 -1.42 15.99 -8.65
CA PRO A 30 -2.54 16.76 -8.11
C PRO A 30 -3.86 16.54 -8.88
N ASN A 31 -3.86 15.71 -9.93
CA ASN A 31 -5.08 15.24 -10.56
C ASN A 31 -5.62 14.04 -9.78
N VAL A 32 -6.82 14.20 -9.21
CA VAL A 32 -7.47 13.17 -8.39
C VAL A 32 -7.71 11.87 -9.17
N HIS A 33 -8.10 11.95 -10.44
CA HIS A 33 -8.34 10.76 -11.26
C HIS A 33 -7.05 9.98 -11.52
N ASP A 34 -5.98 10.68 -11.91
CA ASP A 34 -4.68 10.04 -12.14
C ASP A 34 -4.08 9.49 -10.83
N ALA A 35 -4.33 10.18 -9.70
CA ALA A 35 -3.90 9.74 -8.37
C ALA A 35 -4.65 8.48 -7.91
N ASP A 36 -5.95 8.38 -8.18
CA ASP A 36 -6.76 7.20 -7.87
C ASP A 36 -6.28 5.97 -8.66
N ASP A 37 -6.00 6.15 -9.95
CA ASP A 37 -5.47 5.08 -10.80
C ASP A 37 -4.08 4.63 -10.31
N LEU A 38 -3.19 5.59 -10.03
CA LEU A 38 -1.85 5.30 -9.51
C LEU A 38 -1.90 4.61 -8.14
N PHE A 39 -2.83 5.00 -7.27
CA PHE A 39 -3.01 4.40 -5.96
C PHE A 39 -3.48 2.95 -6.06
N GLN A 40 -4.41 2.64 -6.96
CA GLN A 40 -4.89 1.27 -7.20
C GLN A 40 -3.79 0.37 -7.79
N ASP A 41 -3.02 0.88 -8.76
CA ASP A 41 -1.87 0.17 -9.32
C ASP A 41 -0.78 -0.04 -8.25
N GLY A 42 -0.51 1.00 -7.45
CA GLY A 42 0.40 0.96 -6.31
C GLY A 42 0.02 -0.13 -5.32
N MET A 43 -1.26 -0.24 -4.94
CA MET A 43 -1.77 -1.30 -4.05
C MET A 43 -1.47 -2.69 -4.62
N THR A 44 -1.65 -2.88 -5.93
CA THR A 44 -1.35 -4.14 -6.61
C THR A 44 0.14 -4.47 -6.56
N VAL A 45 1.00 -3.48 -6.79
CA VAL A 45 2.46 -3.65 -6.71
C VAL A 45 2.91 -3.97 -5.29
N MET A 46 2.41 -3.24 -4.29
CA MET A 46 2.69 -3.49 -2.87
C MET A 46 2.28 -4.92 -2.50
N TRP A 47 1.08 -5.36 -2.87
CA TRP A 47 0.64 -6.71 -2.57
C TRP A 47 1.55 -7.78 -3.18
N ARG A 48 1.92 -7.61 -4.46
CA ARG A 48 2.83 -8.55 -5.16
C ARG A 48 4.20 -8.63 -4.50
N LYS A 49 4.71 -7.52 -3.96
CA LYS A 49 6.02 -7.42 -3.29
C LYS A 49 5.96 -7.56 -1.77
N PHE A 50 4.79 -7.86 -1.19
CA PHE A 50 4.63 -7.90 0.26
C PHE A 50 5.47 -8.97 0.94
N ASP A 51 5.93 -9.99 0.20
CA ASP A 51 6.94 -10.96 0.65
C ASP A 51 8.30 -10.33 0.96
N GLN A 52 8.59 -9.14 0.43
CA GLN A 52 9.82 -8.37 0.67
C GLN A 52 9.69 -7.42 1.87
N PHE A 53 8.47 -7.22 2.38
CA PHE A 53 8.26 -6.41 3.57
C PHE A 53 8.72 -7.19 4.81
N GLN A 54 9.47 -6.52 5.69
CA GLN A 54 9.88 -7.10 6.97
C GLN A 54 8.89 -6.70 8.07
N PRO A 55 8.13 -7.64 8.66
CA PRO A 55 7.21 -7.32 9.75
C PRO A 55 7.92 -6.65 10.93
N GLY A 56 7.28 -5.63 11.50
CA GLY A 56 7.83 -4.81 12.58
C GLY A 56 8.62 -3.58 12.12
N THR A 57 8.86 -3.43 10.81
CA THR A 57 9.43 -2.19 10.23
C THR A 57 8.32 -1.21 9.81
N ASN A 58 8.70 -0.01 9.37
CA ASN A 58 7.73 1.04 9.00
C ASN A 58 7.12 0.74 7.62
N PHE A 59 5.84 0.35 7.60
CA PHE A 59 5.11 0.04 6.38
C PHE A 59 4.91 1.28 5.48
N ALA A 60 4.59 2.45 6.03
CA ALA A 60 4.38 3.67 5.24
C ALA A 60 5.66 4.17 4.54
N ALA A 61 6.83 3.85 5.09
CA ALA A 61 8.11 4.18 4.45
C ALA A 61 8.51 3.16 3.35
N TRP A 62 7.94 1.96 3.39
CA TRP A 62 8.17 0.90 2.40
C TRP A 62 7.20 0.96 1.22
N ALA A 63 5.93 1.32 1.51
CA ALA A 63 4.84 1.46 0.56
C ALA A 63 5.05 2.62 -0.41
#